data_AF-A0A9D9LU54-F1
#
_entry.id   AF-A0A9D9LU54-F1
#
_cell.length_a   1.000
_cell.length_b   1.000
_cell.length_c   1.000
_cell.angle_alpha   90.00
_cell.angle_beta   90.00
_cell.angle_gamma   90.00
#
_symmetry.space_group_name_H-M   'P 1'
#
loop_
_entity.id
_entity.type
_entity.pdbx_description
1 polymer ?
#
loop_
_entity_poly.entity_id
_entity_poly.type
_entity_poly.pdbx_seq_one_letter_code
_entity_poly.pdbx_strand_id
1 'polypeptide(L)'
;MMEENIVIQGARANNLKNISLKIPRNKLVVITGLSGSGKSSLAFDTIYAEGQRRYVESLSSYARQFLGQMDKPEVDSIDGLSPAISIDQKTTSRNPRSTV
;
A
#
# COMPACT_ATOMS: atom_id res chain seq x y z
N MET A 1 9.25 6.24 20.94
CA MET A 1 9.95 6.96 19.87
C MET A 1 9.25 6.63 18.57
N MET A 2 8.99 7.59 17.67
CA MET A 2 8.45 7.25 16.35
C MET A 2 9.49 6.43 15.60
N GLU A 3 9.10 5.27 15.06
CA GLU A 3 9.96 4.49 14.18
C GLU A 3 10.37 5.36 12.99
N GLU A 4 11.67 5.49 12.74
CA GLU A 4 12.21 6.36 11.68
C GLU A 4 12.01 5.77 10.27
N ASN A 5 11.70 4.48 10.18
CA ASN A 5 11.60 3.74 8.93
C ASN A 5 10.32 2.90 8.87
N ILE A 6 9.79 2.70 7.67
CA ILE A 6 8.88 1.60 7.35
C ILE A 6 9.76 0.39 7.06
N VAL A 7 9.57 -0.69 7.81
CA VAL A 7 10.38 -1.92 7.67
C VAL A 7 9.50 -2.99 7.04
N ILE A 8 9.91 -3.52 5.89
CA ILE A 8 9.18 -4.56 5.16
C ILE A 8 10.03 -5.82 5.20
N GLN A 9 9.45 -6.94 5.64
CA GLN A 9 10.11 -8.24 5.69
C GLN A 9 9.35 -9.25 4.81
N GLY A 10 10.08 -9.88 3.90
CA GLY A 10 9.60 -11.00 3.11
C GLY A 10 8.41 -10.69 2.20
N ALA A 11 8.42 -9.55 1.49
CA ALA A 11 7.38 -9.24 0.51
C ALA A 11 7.46 -10.18 -0.70
N ARG A 12 6.33 -10.82 -1.02
CA ARG A 12 6.17 -11.87 -2.04
C ARG A 12 5.01 -11.64 -3.00
N ALA A 13 4.29 -10.52 -2.88
CA ALA A 13 3.20 -10.19 -3.79
C ALA A 13 3.65 -10.26 -5.28
N ASN A 14 2.87 -10.94 -6.11
CA ASN A 14 3.15 -11.16 -7.53
C ASN A 14 4.52 -11.79 -7.79
N ASN A 15 5.45 -11.05 -8.39
CA ASN A 15 6.79 -11.53 -8.75
C ASN A 15 7.89 -11.07 -7.78
N LEU A 16 7.53 -10.53 -6.62
CA LEU A 16 8.49 -10.16 -5.59
C LEU A 16 9.15 -11.42 -5.01
N LYS A 17 10.48 -11.41 -4.94
CA LYS A 17 11.29 -12.57 -4.55
C LYS A 17 11.66 -12.53 -3.08
N ASN A 18 10.66 -12.54 -2.19
CA ASN A 18 10.85 -12.51 -0.74
C ASN A 18 11.74 -11.33 -0.28
N ILE A 19 11.45 -10.14 -0.79
CA ILE A 19 12.32 -8.98 -0.58
C ILE A 19 12.10 -8.35 0.79
N SER A 20 13.18 -7.84 1.38
CA SER A 20 13.14 -7.12 2.66
C SER A 20 13.90 -5.80 2.53
N LEU A 21 13.29 -4.71 2.99
CA LEU A 21 13.87 -3.37 2.86
C LEU A 21 13.40 -2.42 3.96
N LYS A 22 14.12 -1.31 4.12
CA LYS A 22 13.77 -0.21 5.01
C LYS A 22 13.55 1.06 4.18
N ILE A 23 12.42 1.71 4.38
CA ILE A 23 12.05 2.97 3.72
C ILE A 23 12.07 4.08 4.77
N PRO A 24 12.82 5.17 4.60
CA PRO A 24 12.81 6.27 5.56
C PRO A 24 11.44 6.96 5.56
N ARG A 25 10.88 7.18 6.77
CA ARG A 25 9.62 7.92 6.93
C ARG A 25 9.84 9.41 6.74
N ASN A 26 8.76 10.12 6.42
CA ASN A 26 8.75 11.58 6.25
C ASN A 26 9.74 12.06 5.16
N LYS A 27 9.95 11.23 4.14
CA LYS A 27 10.78 11.53 2.98
C LYS A 27 9.98 11.28 1.71
N LEU A 28 10.35 12.01 0.65
CA LEU A 28 9.94 11.66 -0.70
C LEU A 28 10.80 10.48 -1.17
N VAL A 29 10.21 9.30 -1.25
CA VAL A 29 10.87 8.08 -1.69
C VAL A 29 10.37 7.72 -3.08
N VAL A 30 11.31 7.47 -3.99
CA VAL A 30 11.01 7.10 -5.38
C VAL A 30 11.37 5.64 -5.59
N ILE A 31 10.40 4.83 -6.03
CA ILE A 31 10.63 3.45 -6.45
C ILE A 31 10.79 3.45 -7.97
N THR A 32 11.98 3.08 -8.44
CA THR A 32 12.34 3.08 -9.88
C THR A 32 12.82 1.71 -10.35
N GLY A 33 12.97 1.52 -11.66
CA GLY A 33 13.37 0.27 -12.29
C GLY A 33 12.60 -0.03 -13.59
N LEU A 34 13.08 -1.03 -14.33
CA LEU A 34 12.50 -1.48 -15.61
C LEU A 34 11.02 -1.88 -15.48
N SER A 35 10.27 -1.81 -16.58
CA SER A 35 8.88 -2.32 -16.61
C SER A 35 8.85 -3.79 -16.16
N GLY A 36 7.83 -4.17 -15.37
CA GLY A 36 7.70 -5.52 -14.82
C GLY A 36 8.62 -5.86 -13.65
N SER A 37 9.48 -4.96 -13.17
CA SER A 37 10.42 -5.24 -12.07
C SER A 37 9.79 -5.41 -10.67
N GLY A 38 8.46 -5.35 -10.54
CA GLY A 38 7.76 -5.46 -9.26
C GLY A 38 7.54 -4.13 -8.51
N LYS A 39 7.78 -2.97 -9.13
CA LYS A 39 7.57 -1.65 -8.49
C LYS A 39 6.14 -1.48 -7.97
N SER A 40 5.16 -1.72 -8.83
CA SER A 40 3.75 -1.60 -8.48
C SER A 40 3.33 -2.66 -7.46
N SER A 41 3.90 -3.86 -7.54
CA SER A 41 3.67 -4.93 -6.58
C SER A 41 4.16 -4.56 -5.18
N LEU A 42 5.31 -3.88 -5.07
CA LEU A 42 5.79 -3.35 -3.79
C LEU A 42 4.95 -2.15 -3.33
N ALA A 43 4.73 -1.16 -4.19
CA ALA A 43 4.10 0.11 -3.81
C ALA A 43 2.59 -0.04 -3.53
N PHE A 44 1.86 -0.63 -4.47
CA PHE A 44 0.40 -0.72 -4.43
C PHE A 44 -0.06 -2.02 -3.79
N ASP A 45 0.41 -3.15 -4.31
CA ASP A 45 -0.12 -4.47 -3.92
C ASP A 45 0.43 -4.95 -2.57
N THR A 46 1.45 -4.29 -2.01
CA THR A 46 2.03 -4.63 -0.70
C THR A 46 1.86 -3.48 0.30
N ILE A 47 2.55 -2.35 0.08
CA ILE A 47 2.60 -1.25 1.05
C ILE A 47 1.24 -0.56 1.21
N TYR A 48 0.63 -0.13 0.11
CA TYR A 48 -0.67 0.52 0.13
C TYR A 48 -1.78 -0.43 0.59
N ALA A 49 -1.82 -1.65 0.05
CA ALA A 49 -2.79 -2.67 0.45
C ALA A 49 -2.77 -2.91 1.97
N GLU A 50 -1.58 -3.12 2.56
CA GLU A 50 -1.46 -3.31 4.00
C GLU A 50 -1.82 -2.05 4.80
N GLY A 51 -1.45 -0.87 4.29
CA GLY A 51 -1.76 0.41 4.94
C GLY A 51 -3.25 0.70 5.00
N GLN A 52 -3.98 0.41 3.92
CA GLN A 52 -5.44 0.54 3.89
C GLN A 52 -6.11 -0.56 4.72
N ARG A 53 -5.65 -1.81 4.64
CA ARG A 53 -6.19 -2.92 5.43
C ARG A 53 -6.13 -2.61 6.94
N ARG A 54 -4.98 -2.19 7.45
CA ARG A 54 -4.81 -1.81 8.86
C ARG A 54 -5.66 -0.61 9.27
N TYR A 55 -5.81 0.36 8.37
CA TYR A 55 -6.68 1.51 8.63
C TYR A 55 -8.14 1.08 8.77
N VAL A 56 -8.64 0.21 7.88
CA VAL A 56 -10.00 -0.34 7.97
C VAL A 56 -10.18 -1.18 9.24
N GLU A 57 -9.17 -1.95 9.65
CA GLU A 57 -9.18 -2.72 10.90
C GLU A 57 -9.32 -1.85 12.14
N SER A 58 -8.82 -0.60 12.10
CA SER A 58 -8.94 0.36 13.20
C SER A 58 -10.34 0.98 13.33
N LEU A 59 -11.23 0.78 12.35
CA LEU A 59 -12.59 1.31 12.38
C LEU A 59 -13.54 0.44 13.21
N SER A 60 -14.72 1.01 13.52
CA SER A 60 -15.77 0.30 14.25
C SER A 60 -16.18 -1.00 13.54
N SER A 61 -16.62 -1.99 14.32
CA SER A 61 -17.15 -3.25 13.78
C SER A 61 -18.29 -3.02 12.79
N TYR A 62 -19.12 -2.01 13.05
CA TYR A 62 -20.19 -1.58 12.15
C TYR A 62 -19.65 -1.07 10.81
N ALA A 63 -18.65 -0.18 10.81
CA ALA A 63 -18.05 0.34 9.57
C ALA A 63 -17.37 -0.77 8.75
N ARG A 64 -16.73 -1.74 9.42
CA ARG A 64 -16.09 -2.90 8.77
C ARG A 64 -17.07 -3.82 8.05
N GLN A 65 -18.37 -3.80 8.39
CA GLN A 65 -19.38 -4.59 7.68
C GLN A 65 -19.62 -4.09 6.25
N PHE A 66 -19.39 -2.80 5.99
CA PHE A 66 -19.62 -2.16 4.70
C PHE A 66 -18.35 -1.92 3.89
N LEU A 67 -17.20 -1.92 4.56
CA LEU A 67 -15.89 -1.80 3.93
C LEU A 67 -15.43 -3.20 3.53
N GLY A 68 -15.28 -3.46 2.23
CA GLY A 68 -14.82 -4.74 1.73
C GLY A 68 -13.53 -5.17 2.42
N GLN A 69 -13.43 -6.44 2.79
CA GLN A 69 -12.18 -7.00 3.29
C GLN A 69 -11.14 -6.89 2.18
N MET A 70 -10.06 -6.16 2.44
CA MET A 70 -8.89 -6.18 1.57
C MET A 70 -8.12 -7.46 1.81
N ASP A 71 -7.78 -8.15 0.73
CA ASP A 71 -6.92 -9.32 0.81
C ASP A 71 -5.60 -8.94 1.47
N LYS A 72 -5.18 -9.75 2.44
CA LYS A 72 -3.90 -9.55 3.11
C LYS A 72 -2.78 -9.80 2.09
N PRO A 73 -1.88 -8.84 1.86
CA PRO A 73 -0.77 -9.05 0.93
C PRO A 73 0.17 -10.14 1.43
N GLU A 74 0.81 -10.85 0.49
CA GLU A 74 1.83 -11.84 0.83
C GLU A 74 3.12 -11.16 1.30
N VAL A 75 3.23 -10.97 2.62
CA VAL A 75 4.37 -10.37 3.32
C VAL A 75 4.47 -10.95 4.73
N ASP A 76 5.69 -11.10 5.27
CA ASP A 76 5.87 -11.62 6.64
C ASP A 76 5.48 -10.57 7.68
N SER A 77 6.05 -9.37 7.57
CA SER A 77 5.68 -8.23 8.40
C SER A 77 5.94 -6.89 7.71
N ILE A 78 5.17 -5.88 8.14
CA ILE A 78 5.47 -4.49 7.85
C ILE A 78 5.34 -3.68 9.13
N ASP A 79 6.39 -2.99 9.54
CA ASP A 79 6.41 -2.13 10.72
C ASP A 79 6.56 -0.66 10.30
N GLY A 80 6.14 0.28 11.16
CA GLY A 80 6.25 1.72 10.89
C GLY A 80 5.31 2.28 9.82
N LEU A 81 4.32 1.49 9.38
CA LEU A 81 3.40 1.87 8.31
C LEU A 81 2.30 2.83 8.81
N SER A 82 2.15 3.98 8.15
CA SER A 82 1.01 4.90 8.34
C SER A 82 -0.21 4.43 7.53
N PRO A 83 -1.43 4.90 7.85
CA PRO A 83 -2.55 4.83 6.92
C PRO A 83 -2.13 5.34 5.53
N ALA A 84 -2.49 4.59 4.50
CA ALA A 84 -2.01 4.82 3.14
C ALA A 84 -3.15 5.28 2.20
N ILE A 85 -2.81 6.15 1.25
CA ILE A 85 -3.69 6.62 0.18
C ILE A 85 -2.97 6.36 -1.14
N SER A 86 -3.63 5.71 -2.09
CA SER A 86 -3.14 5.60 -3.46
C SER A 86 -3.65 6.76 -4.29
N ILE A 87 -2.75 7.41 -5.02
CA ILE A 87 -3.09 8.36 -6.06
C ILE A 87 -2.58 7.75 -7.37
N ASP A 88 -3.49 7.23 -8.19
CA ASP A 88 -3.19 6.66 -9.49
C ASP A 88 -4.02 7.33 -10.61
N GLN A 89 -3.76 6.95 -11.86
CA GLN A 89 -4.45 7.49 -13.03
C GLN A 89 -5.47 6.49 -13.62
N LYS A 90 -5.98 5.53 -12.83
CA LYS A 90 -6.81 4.44 -13.39
C LYS A 90 -8.21 4.86 -13.84
N THR A 91 -8.75 5.96 -13.31
CA THR A 91 -10.14 6.36 -13.61
C THR A 91 -10.20 7.68 -14.36
N THR A 92 -10.53 7.61 -15.66
CA THR A 92 -11.12 8.74 -16.38
C THR A 92 -12.64 8.62 -16.29
N SER A 93 -13.25 9.24 -15.27
CA SER A 93 -14.71 9.31 -15.18
C SER A 93 -15.24 10.31 -16.22
N ARG A 94 -16.10 9.86 -17.12
CA ARG A 94 -16.76 10.75 -18.10
C ARG A 94 -18.18 11.04 -17.61
N ASN A 95 -18.30 11.98 -16.68
CA ASN A 95 -19.59 12.52 -16.27
C ASN A 95 -19.79 13.88 -16.95
N PRO A 96 -20.85 14.09 -17.75
CA PRO A 96 -21.09 15.34 -18.47
C PRO A 96 -21.32 16.57 -17.56
N ARG A 97 -21.51 16.37 -16.26
CA ARG A 97 -21.59 17.44 -15.25
C ARG A 97 -20.31 17.62 -14.43
N SER A 98 -19.29 16.78 -14.66
CA SER A 98 -17.98 16.94 -14.03
C SER A 98 -17.11 17.81 -14.92
N THR A 99 -16.54 18.87 -14.36
CA THR A 99 -15.59 19.76 -15.06
C THR A 99 -14.14 19.32 -14.87
N VAL A 100 -13.91 18.27 -14.07
CA VAL A 100 -12.64 17.59 -13.76
C VAL A 100 -12.83 16.09 -13.71
#